data_AF-A0A438JSS2-F1
#
_entry.id   AF-A0A438JSS2-F1
#
_cell.length_a   1.000
_cell.length_b   1.000
_cell.length_c   1.000
_cell.angle_alpha   90.00
_cell.angle_beta   90.00
_cell.angle_gamma   90.00
#
_symmetry.space_group_name_H-M   'P 1'
#
loop_
_entity.id
_entity.type
_entity.pdbx_description
1 polymer ?
#
loop_
_entity_poly.entity_id
_entity_poly.type
_entity_poly.pdbx_seq_one_letter_code
_entity_poly.pdbx_strand_id
1 'polypeptide(L)'
;MYNQGDAEYLRYRGLQEFDQAMQHLEEKYGFMTSEHQYISRKDEGDRIVVFEKGDLVFVFNFHWTNSYSAYRVGCLKPGKYKIVLDSDLLLFGGFNRLDHNAEYFSSDGWYDDRPHSFLIYAPCRTVVVYAPDKELEPVKG
;
A
#
# COMPACT_ATOMS: atom_id res chain seq x y z
N MET A 1 35.77 19.80 -12.56
CA MET A 1 34.43 19.36 -13.01
C MET A 1 34.10 18.14 -12.17
N TYR A 2 33.45 18.33 -11.03
CA TYR A 2 33.38 17.31 -9.98
C TYR A 2 32.25 16.32 -10.25
N ASN A 3 32.65 15.07 -10.45
CA ASN A 3 31.83 13.88 -10.43
C ASN A 3 31.30 13.64 -9.00
N GLN A 4 30.02 13.88 -8.77
CA GLN A 4 29.29 13.44 -7.55
C GLN A 4 28.04 12.64 -7.94
N GLY A 5 28.17 11.76 -8.95
CA GLY A 5 27.16 10.74 -9.26
C GLY A 5 27.53 9.35 -8.74
N ASP A 6 28.82 9.07 -8.53
CA ASP A 6 29.32 7.73 -8.20
C ASP A 6 29.43 7.51 -6.69
N ALA A 7 28.31 7.64 -6.01
CA ALA A 7 28.19 7.24 -4.62
C ALA A 7 27.12 6.16 -4.45
N GLU A 8 27.42 4.97 -4.97
CA GLU A 8 26.66 3.72 -4.80
C GLU A 8 26.52 3.27 -3.32
N TYR A 9 26.90 4.12 -2.37
CA TYR A 9 26.98 3.88 -0.93
C TYR A 9 25.99 4.69 -0.08
N LEU A 10 25.09 5.51 -0.67
CA LEU A 10 24.10 6.26 0.11
C LEU A 10 22.68 5.72 -0.02
N ARG A 11 21.96 5.76 1.12
CA ARG A 11 20.51 5.49 1.26
C ARG A 11 19.62 6.29 0.29
N TYR A 12 20.18 7.27 -0.43
CA TYR A 12 19.49 8.01 -1.48
C TYR A 12 19.08 7.13 -2.67
N ARG A 13 19.81 6.05 -2.97
CA ARG A 13 19.41 5.10 -4.01
C ARG A 13 18.04 4.49 -3.70
N GLY A 14 17.82 4.02 -2.47
CA GLY A 14 16.53 3.43 -2.07
C GLY A 14 15.36 4.40 -2.21
N LEU A 15 15.57 5.70 -1.92
CA LEU A 15 14.55 6.73 -2.12
C LEU A 15 14.25 6.96 -3.61
N GLN A 16 15.27 6.98 -4.46
CA GLN A 16 15.11 7.13 -5.91
C GLN A 16 14.37 5.93 -6.52
N GLU A 17 14.71 4.71 -6.11
CA GLU A 17 14.02 3.49 -6.56
C GLU A 17 12.55 3.50 -6.10
N PHE A 18 12.27 3.97 -4.88
CA PHE A 18 10.89 4.11 -4.39
C PHE A 18 10.10 5.16 -5.17
N ASP A 19 10.71 6.31 -5.48
CA ASP A 19 10.07 7.34 -6.32
C ASP A 19 9.75 6.81 -7.72
N GLN A 20 10.69 6.09 -8.34
CA GLN A 20 10.45 5.42 -9.61
C GLN A 20 9.32 4.39 -9.50
N ALA A 21 9.29 3.57 -8.46
CA ALA A 21 8.21 2.59 -8.25
C ALA A 21 6.84 3.27 -8.09
N MET A 22 6.77 4.41 -7.41
CA MET A 22 5.55 5.24 -7.31
C MET A 22 5.10 5.79 -8.68
N GLN A 23 6.03 6.23 -9.54
CA GLN A 23 5.71 6.67 -10.89
C GLN A 23 5.16 5.53 -11.75
N HIS A 24 5.80 4.35 -11.73
CA HIS A 24 5.30 3.17 -12.45
C HIS A 24 3.94 2.69 -11.93
N LEU A 25 3.69 2.83 -10.62
CA LEU A 25 2.40 2.54 -10.02
C LEU A 25 1.32 3.49 -10.59
N GLU A 26 1.65 4.77 -10.73
CA GLU A 26 0.74 5.75 -11.36
C GLU A 26 0.52 5.44 -12.84
N GLU A 27 1.56 5.12 -13.62
CA GLU A 27 1.41 4.73 -15.02
C GLU A 27 0.50 3.51 -15.20
N LYS A 28 0.57 2.55 -14.27
CA LYS A 28 -0.21 1.30 -14.34
C LYS A 28 -1.66 1.46 -13.89
N TYR A 29 -1.93 2.26 -12.86
CA TYR A 29 -3.26 2.36 -12.23
C TYR A 29 -3.96 3.70 -12.47
N GLY A 30 -3.26 4.74 -12.91
CA GLY A 30 -3.81 6.08 -13.16
C GLY A 30 -4.46 6.72 -11.95
N PHE A 31 -3.99 6.41 -10.73
CA PHE A 31 -4.68 6.78 -9.51
C PHE A 31 -4.69 8.29 -9.27
N MET A 32 -3.74 9.06 -9.80
CA MET A 32 -3.68 10.51 -9.63
C MET A 32 -4.81 11.25 -10.35
N THR A 33 -5.30 10.69 -11.46
CA THR A 33 -6.40 11.25 -12.27
C THR A 33 -7.77 10.69 -11.91
N SER A 34 -7.82 9.71 -11.01
CA SER A 34 -9.07 9.13 -10.53
C SER A 34 -9.89 10.13 -9.73
N GLU A 35 -11.20 10.21 -10.02
CA GLU A 35 -12.16 10.97 -9.24
C GLU A 35 -12.39 10.37 -7.84
N HIS A 36 -12.21 9.05 -7.69
CA HIS A 36 -12.36 8.39 -6.41
C HIS A 36 -11.18 8.70 -5.49
N GLN A 37 -11.48 9.39 -4.39
CA GLN A 37 -10.57 9.62 -3.26
C GLN A 37 -11.38 9.51 -1.96
N TYR A 38 -10.95 8.64 -1.05
CA TYR A 38 -11.65 8.43 0.21
C TYR A 38 -10.66 8.15 1.34
N ILE A 39 -10.77 8.83 2.48
CA ILE A 39 -9.90 8.55 3.63
C ILE A 39 -10.72 7.77 4.65
N SER A 40 -10.48 6.46 4.75
CA SER A 40 -11.21 5.58 5.67
C SER A 40 -10.73 5.71 7.11
N ARG A 41 -9.42 5.91 7.33
CA ARG A 41 -8.86 5.98 8.69
C ARG A 41 -7.80 7.05 8.84
N LYS A 42 -7.87 7.74 9.97
CA LYS A 42 -6.84 8.65 10.51
C LYS A 42 -6.78 8.42 12.02
N ASP A 43 -6.07 7.38 12.44
CA ASP A 43 -5.99 7.00 13.85
C ASP A 43 -4.75 7.64 14.49
N GLU A 44 -4.95 8.51 15.48
CA GLU A 44 -3.84 9.19 16.18
C GLU A 44 -3.13 8.27 17.19
N GLY A 45 -3.84 7.28 17.75
CA GLY A 45 -3.30 6.33 18.71
C GLY A 45 -2.40 5.31 18.02
N ASP A 46 -2.95 4.64 17.01
CA ASP A 46 -2.21 3.68 16.20
C ASP A 46 -1.22 4.35 15.24
N ARG A 47 -1.42 5.65 14.95
CA ARG A 47 -0.67 6.40 13.94
C ARG A 47 -0.77 5.77 12.55
N ILE A 48 -1.94 5.21 12.26
CA ILE A 48 -2.25 4.60 10.97
C ILE A 48 -3.16 5.53 10.18
N VAL A 49 -2.79 5.74 8.92
CA VAL A 49 -3.62 6.42 7.93
C VAL A 49 -3.94 5.43 6.82
N VAL A 50 -5.24 5.28 6.53
CA VAL A 50 -5.72 4.46 5.43
C VAL A 50 -6.56 5.32 4.52
N PHE A 51 -6.28 5.28 3.22
CA PHE A 51 -7.11 5.92 2.22
C PHE A 51 -7.15 5.14 0.92
N GLU A 52 -8.16 5.40 0.13
CA GLU A 52 -8.37 4.88 -1.20
C GLU A 52 -8.17 5.99 -2.22
N LYS A 53 -7.53 5.65 -3.34
CA LYS A 53 -7.45 6.52 -4.50
C LYS A 53 -7.52 5.67 -5.76
N GLY A 54 -8.55 5.90 -6.57
CA GLY A 54 -8.96 4.94 -7.61
C GLY A 54 -9.33 3.61 -6.98
N ASP A 55 -8.76 2.51 -7.50
CA ASP A 55 -8.98 1.17 -6.97
C ASP A 55 -7.94 0.76 -5.92
N LEU A 56 -6.96 1.63 -5.63
CA LEU A 56 -5.86 1.32 -4.72
C LEU A 56 -6.22 1.66 -3.28
N VAL A 57 -5.83 0.78 -2.36
CA VAL A 57 -5.91 0.99 -0.90
C VAL A 57 -4.50 1.26 -0.39
N PHE A 58 -4.27 2.46 0.12
CA PHE A 58 -3.00 2.88 0.70
C PHE A 58 -3.05 2.77 2.21
N VAL A 59 -2.05 2.13 2.80
CA VAL A 59 -1.90 1.97 4.24
C VAL A 59 -0.56 2.51 4.68
N PHE A 60 -0.58 3.57 5.48
CA PHE A 60 0.59 4.16 6.10
C PHE A 60 0.60 3.86 7.59
N ASN A 61 1.65 3.21 8.07
CA ASN A 61 1.91 3.07 9.50
C ASN A 61 3.04 4.02 9.91
N PHE A 62 2.67 5.16 10.49
CA PHE A 62 3.60 6.16 11.01
C PHE A 62 4.04 5.89 12.46
N HIS A 63 3.63 4.78 13.06
CA HIS A 63 4.07 4.43 14.40
C HIS A 63 5.58 4.16 14.41
N TRP A 64 6.31 4.75 15.37
CA TRP A 64 7.77 4.65 15.44
C TRP A 64 8.27 3.23 15.74
N THR A 65 7.56 2.47 16.59
CA THR A 65 7.91 1.09 17.01
C THR A 65 6.86 0.03 16.67
N ASN A 66 5.57 0.33 16.77
CA ASN A 66 4.52 -0.69 16.78
C ASN A 66 4.20 -1.19 15.37
N SER A 67 4.24 -2.52 15.24
CA SER A 67 3.76 -3.25 14.07
C SER A 67 2.47 -3.94 14.45
N TYR A 68 1.51 -4.01 13.52
CA TYR A 68 0.18 -4.54 13.79
C TYR A 68 -0.06 -5.77 12.94
N SER A 69 -0.36 -6.91 13.59
CA SER A 69 -0.82 -8.13 12.92
C SER A 69 -2.34 -8.15 12.84
N ALA A 70 -2.88 -8.73 11.76
CA ALA A 70 -4.31 -8.81 11.50
C ALA A 70 -5.02 -7.44 11.65
N TYR A 71 -4.39 -6.36 11.19
CA TYR A 71 -4.97 -5.03 11.21
C TYR A 71 -6.09 -4.94 10.19
N ARG A 72 -7.28 -4.49 10.60
CA ARG A 72 -8.46 -4.43 9.73
C ARG A 72 -8.48 -3.13 8.94
N VAL A 73 -8.65 -3.24 7.63
CA VAL A 73 -8.68 -2.11 6.69
C VAL A 73 -9.97 -2.18 5.88
N GLY A 74 -10.73 -1.08 5.83
CA GLY A 74 -11.94 -0.97 5.00
C GLY A 74 -11.63 -0.76 3.52
N CYS A 75 -12.45 -1.31 2.63
CA CYS A 75 -12.35 -1.14 1.18
C CYS A 75 -13.70 -1.11 0.45
N LEU A 76 -13.74 -0.46 -0.72
CA LEU A 76 -14.95 -0.34 -1.55
C LEU A 76 -15.35 -1.62 -2.26
N LYS A 77 -14.36 -2.27 -2.89
CA LYS A 77 -14.57 -3.38 -3.81
C LYS A 77 -14.37 -4.69 -3.04
N PRO A 78 -15.31 -5.64 -3.14
CA PRO A 78 -15.07 -6.97 -2.63
C PRO A 78 -14.09 -7.71 -3.55
N GLY A 79 -13.46 -8.76 -3.02
CA GLY A 79 -12.61 -9.67 -3.76
C GLY A 79 -11.27 -9.91 -3.09
N LYS A 80 -10.31 -10.30 -3.92
CA LYS A 80 -8.93 -10.56 -3.51
C LYS A 80 -8.08 -9.33 -3.80
N TYR A 81 -7.21 -8.98 -2.87
CA TYR A 81 -6.24 -7.91 -2.96
C TYR A 81 -4.82 -8.48 -2.96
N LYS A 82 -3.92 -7.81 -3.67
CA LYS A 82 -2.49 -8.12 -3.74
C LYS A 82 -1.68 -6.86 -3.43
N ILE A 83 -0.48 -7.05 -2.88
CA ILE A 83 0.49 -5.96 -2.68
C ILE A 83 1.00 -5.52 -4.06
N VAL A 84 0.92 -4.22 -4.34
CA VAL A 84 1.43 -3.62 -5.59
C VAL A 84 2.57 -2.65 -5.35
N LEU A 85 2.75 -2.19 -4.11
CA LEU A 85 3.91 -1.44 -3.66
C LEU A 85 4.13 -1.71 -2.17
N ASP A 86 5.39 -1.95 -1.80
CA ASP A 86 5.83 -2.13 -0.41
C ASP A 86 7.11 -1.33 -0.18
N SER A 87 7.04 -0.29 0.67
CA SER A 87 8.24 0.50 1.03
C SER A 87 9.26 -0.29 1.85
N ASP A 88 8.87 -1.42 2.44
CA ASP A 88 9.74 -2.26 3.26
C ASP A 88 10.65 -3.17 2.44
N LEU A 89 10.57 -3.17 1.11
CA LEU A 89 11.47 -3.96 0.25
C LEU A 89 12.95 -3.59 0.46
N LEU A 90 13.84 -4.60 0.34
CA LEU A 90 15.29 -4.39 0.43
C LEU A 90 15.81 -3.38 -0.60
N LEU A 91 15.21 -3.35 -1.80
CA LEU A 91 15.53 -2.41 -2.88
C LEU A 91 15.40 -0.94 -2.42
N PHE A 92 14.42 -0.66 -1.55
CA PHE A 92 14.17 0.67 -1.02
C PHE A 92 14.90 0.93 0.31
N GLY A 93 15.67 -0.04 0.79
CA GLY A 93 16.37 0.00 2.08
C GLY A 93 15.51 -0.39 3.28
N GLY A 94 14.40 -1.10 3.07
CA GLY A 94 13.56 -1.67 4.13
C GLY A 94 14.03 -3.03 4.64
N PHE A 95 13.18 -3.73 5.38
CA PHE A 95 13.50 -5.00 6.06
C PHE A 95 12.88 -6.26 5.43
N ASN A 96 12.10 -6.12 4.36
CA ASN A 96 11.43 -7.18 3.59
C ASN A 96 10.59 -8.11 4.46
N ARG A 97 9.71 -7.51 5.28
CA ARG A 97 8.88 -8.24 6.26
C ARG A 97 7.56 -8.76 5.69
N LEU A 98 7.15 -8.34 4.49
CA LEU A 98 5.92 -8.77 3.85
C LEU A 98 6.15 -9.86 2.79
N ASP A 99 5.30 -10.88 2.81
CA ASP A 99 5.24 -11.87 1.72
C ASP A 99 4.38 -11.34 0.58
N HIS A 100 4.99 -11.12 -0.58
CA HIS A 100 4.33 -10.57 -1.75
C HIS A 100 3.45 -11.59 -2.50
N ASN A 101 3.54 -12.87 -2.14
CA ASN A 101 2.63 -13.91 -2.63
C ASN A 101 1.38 -14.05 -1.76
N ALA A 102 1.30 -13.34 -0.63
CA ALA A 102 0.15 -13.38 0.25
C ALA A 102 -1.09 -12.84 -0.46
N GLU A 103 -2.21 -13.55 -0.27
CA GLU A 103 -3.51 -13.18 -0.80
C GLU A 103 -4.39 -12.58 0.31
N TYR A 104 -4.96 -11.41 0.06
CA TYR A 104 -5.78 -10.69 1.03
C TYR A 104 -7.24 -10.73 0.60
N PHE A 105 -8.07 -11.49 1.29
CA PHE A 105 -9.49 -11.63 0.95
C PHE A 105 -10.34 -10.63 1.73
N SER A 106 -11.18 -9.87 1.03
CA SER A 106 -12.17 -9.02 1.67
C SER A 106 -13.33 -9.84 2.21
N SER A 107 -13.86 -9.42 3.35
CA SER A 107 -15.12 -9.91 3.91
C SER A 107 -16.15 -8.78 3.93
N ASP A 108 -17.42 -9.14 3.78
CA ASP A 108 -18.55 -8.22 3.96
C ASP A 108 -18.61 -7.73 5.40
N GLY A 109 -18.97 -6.46 5.57
CA GLY A 109 -19.22 -5.87 6.87
C GLY A 109 -18.69 -4.45 6.94
N TRP A 110 -19.56 -3.54 7.35
CA TRP A 110 -19.25 -2.13 7.50
C TRP A 110 -18.09 -1.92 8.49
N TYR A 111 -17.06 -1.23 8.02
CA TYR A 111 -15.89 -0.85 8.81
C TYR A 111 -15.27 0.42 8.22
N ASP A 112 -14.99 1.42 9.05
CA ASP A 112 -14.45 2.71 8.61
C ASP A 112 -15.23 3.33 7.43
N ASP A 113 -16.57 3.24 7.50
CA ASP A 113 -17.50 3.71 6.46
C ASP A 113 -17.31 3.07 5.07
N ARG A 114 -16.72 1.87 5.04
CA ARG A 114 -16.57 1.02 3.84
C ARG A 114 -17.42 -0.24 3.97
N PRO A 115 -18.01 -0.74 2.86
CA PRO A 115 -18.88 -1.91 2.88
C PRO A 115 -18.14 -3.24 3.11
N HIS A 116 -16.86 -3.30 2.76
CA HIS A 116 -16.01 -4.48 2.92
C HIS A 116 -14.74 -4.14 3.69
N SER A 117 -14.03 -5.17 4.14
CA SER A 117 -12.74 -5.00 4.81
C SER A 117 -11.88 -6.25 4.69
N PHE A 118 -10.57 -6.10 4.80
CA PHE A 118 -9.62 -7.21 4.84
C PHE A 118 -8.60 -7.00 5.96
N LEU A 119 -7.91 -8.08 6.35
CA LEU A 119 -6.90 -8.07 7.41
C LEU A 119 -5.50 -8.06 6.81
N ILE A 120 -4.62 -7.22 7.34
CA ILE A 120 -3.24 -7.09 6.87
C ILE A 120 -2.23 -7.23 8.01
N TYR A 121 -0.97 -7.39 7.63
CA TYR A 121 0.15 -7.09 8.51
C TYR A 121 0.68 -5.70 8.16
N ALA A 122 0.75 -4.80 9.14
CA ALA A 122 1.19 -3.42 8.99
C ALA A 122 2.45 -3.17 9.83
N PRO A 123 3.67 -3.36 9.28
CA PRO A 123 4.90 -3.10 10.00
C PRO A 123 5.05 -1.62 10.36
N CYS A 124 5.84 -1.31 11.39
CA CYS A 124 6.12 0.08 11.77
C CYS A 124 6.91 0.82 10.68
N ARG A 125 6.58 2.11 10.48
CA ARG A 125 7.25 3.03 9.54
C ARG A 125 7.24 2.56 8.09
N THR A 126 6.15 1.96 7.64
CA THR A 126 6.00 1.49 6.25
C THR A 126 4.77 2.10 5.58
N VAL A 127 4.82 2.16 4.26
CA VAL A 127 3.65 2.28 3.38
C VAL A 127 3.53 1.02 2.54
N VAL A 128 2.32 0.46 2.51
CA VAL A 128 1.97 -0.67 1.65
C VAL A 128 0.72 -0.31 0.88
N VAL A 129 0.72 -0.59 -0.42
CA VAL A 129 -0.40 -0.32 -1.32
C VAL A 129 -0.94 -1.63 -1.86
N TYR A 130 -2.25 -1.77 -1.80
CA TYR A 130 -2.98 -2.96 -2.23
C TYR A 130 -3.87 -2.61 -3.43
N ALA A 131 -3.97 -3.53 -4.39
CA ALA A 131 -4.89 -3.42 -5.51
C ALA A 131 -5.78 -4.67 -5.61
N PRO A 132 -7.03 -4.54 -6.08
CA PRO A 132 -7.88 -5.67 -6.43
C PRO A 132 -7.22 -6.53 -7.51
N ASP A 133 -7.27 -7.83 -7.33
CA ASP A 133 -6.82 -8.80 -8.31
C ASP A 133 -7.87 -8.91 -9.42
N LYS A 134 -7.57 -8.33 -10.59
CA LYS A 134 -8.50 -8.22 -11.74
C LYS A 134 -8.89 -9.58 -12.35
N GLU A 135 -8.22 -10.67 -11.98
CA GLU A 135 -8.57 -12.03 -12.43
C GLU A 135 -9.93 -12.53 -11.91
N LEU A 136 -10.54 -11.85 -10.93
CA LEU A 136 -11.82 -12.23 -10.33
C LEU A 136 -12.99 -11.32 -10.70
N GLU A 137 -12.88 -10.49 -11.75
CA GLU A 137 -14.09 -9.84 -12.26
C GLU A 137 -15.05 -10.90 -12.80
N PRO A 138 -16.31 -10.98 -12.32
CA PRO A 138 -17.29 -11.85 -12.93
C PRO A 138 -17.43 -11.44 -14.40
N VAL A 139 -17.30 -12.42 -15.30
CA VAL A 139 -17.64 -12.24 -16.71
C VAL A 139 -19.03 -11.62 -16.74
N LYS A 140 -19.12 -10.37 -17.22
CA LYS A 140 -20.42 -9.74 -17.48
C LYS A 140 -21.10 -10.60 -18.53
N GLY A 141 -22.07 -11.40 -18.09
CA GLY A 141 -22.98 -12.17 -18.96
C GLY A 141 -23.98 -11.28 -19.66
#